data_AF-A0A844BXM6-F1
#
_entry.id   AF-A0A844BXM6-F1
#
_cell.length_a   1.000
_cell.length_b   1.000
_cell.length_c   1.000
_cell.angle_alpha   90.00
_cell.angle_beta   90.00
_cell.angle_gamma   90.00
#
_symmetry.space_group_name_H-M   'P 1'
#
loop_
_entity.id
_entity.type
_entity.pdbx_description
1 polymer ?
#
loop_
_entity_poly.entity_id
_entity_poly.type
_entity_poly.pdbx_seq_one_letter_code
_entity_poly.pdbx_strand_id
1 'polypeptide(L)'
;MVATALARQLTQSPQGQQDLEIVQERLKSFKQFSDNDDIALKLLLRFMSLKDAEAVVKKPLKLLTDLKEPGLSENLYYVCSILYIKHLAAKQYKRTEHYYKIIDEIQLDSIDLGWKLSRQFIQNIHLYFTDDKNRAVDQINKLSIFYNTSIWPTNRAMSRKLVATYPFPTKKLR
;
A
#
# COMPACT_ATOMS: atom_id res chain seq x y z
N MET A 1 -7.04 10.07 11.79
CA MET A 1 -6.93 11.46 11.25
C MET A 1 -5.49 11.96 11.23
N VAL A 2 -4.62 11.47 12.12
CA VAL A 2 -3.18 11.79 12.22
C VAL A 2 -2.43 11.63 10.89
N ALA A 3 -2.51 10.48 10.20
CA ALA A 3 -1.72 10.27 8.97
C ALA A 3 -2.04 11.24 7.80
N THR A 4 -3.27 11.76 7.70
CA THR A 4 -3.65 12.72 6.63
C THR A 4 -3.38 14.17 7.05
N ALA A 5 -3.43 14.45 8.36
CA ALA A 5 -2.99 15.73 8.91
C ALA A 5 -1.46 15.86 8.84
N LEU A 6 -0.73 14.78 9.15
CA LEU A 6 0.71 14.66 8.99
C LEU A 6 1.09 14.70 7.49
N ALA A 7 0.37 14.00 6.62
CA ALA A 7 0.57 14.11 5.17
C ALA A 7 0.33 15.53 4.67
N ARG A 8 -0.74 16.22 5.10
CA ARG A 8 -0.99 17.62 4.76
C ARG A 8 0.10 18.54 5.31
N GLN A 9 0.54 18.36 6.55
CA GLN A 9 1.63 19.16 7.14
C GLN A 9 2.96 18.95 6.41
N LEU A 10 3.25 17.71 5.99
CA LEU A 10 4.47 17.36 5.26
C LEU A 10 4.44 17.76 3.78
N THR A 11 3.26 17.84 3.14
CA THR A 11 3.14 18.18 1.70
C THR A 11 2.72 19.62 1.42
N GLN A 12 2.26 20.38 2.42
CA GLN A 12 1.77 21.76 2.25
C GLN A 12 2.62 22.80 2.99
N SER A 13 3.63 22.39 3.76
CA SER A 13 4.62 23.32 4.32
C SER A 13 5.95 23.17 3.57
N PRO A 14 6.61 24.28 3.18
CA PRO A 14 7.93 24.23 2.57
C PRO A 14 8.94 23.43 3.41
N GLN A 15 8.85 23.55 4.74
CA GLN A 15 9.66 22.82 5.69
C GLN A 15 9.43 21.30 5.63
N GLY A 16 8.16 20.86 5.63
CA GLY A 16 7.83 19.43 5.58
C GLY A 16 8.21 18.76 4.26
N GLN A 17 8.20 19.52 3.16
CA GLN A 17 8.66 19.02 1.87
C GLN A 17 10.17 18.90 1.82
N GLN A 18 10.88 19.86 2.42
CA GLN A 18 12.33 19.81 2.59
C GLN A 18 12.76 18.66 3.51
N ASP A 19 12.05 18.43 4.61
CA ASP A 19 12.28 17.29 5.51
C ASP A 19 12.03 15.95 4.79
N LEU A 20 10.98 15.87 3.96
CA LEU A 20 10.70 14.70 3.14
C LEU A 20 11.82 14.42 2.14
N GLU A 21 12.36 15.45 1.48
CA GLU A 21 13.51 15.34 0.57
C GLU A 21 14.77 14.87 1.31
N ILE A 22 15.07 15.41 2.49
CA ILE A 22 16.22 14.99 3.32
C ILE A 22 16.11 13.50 3.68
N VAL A 23 14.93 13.07 4.13
CA VAL A 23 14.75 11.66 4.50
C VAL A 23 14.79 10.75 3.27
N GLN A 24 14.23 11.19 2.13
CA GLN A 24 14.34 10.46 0.86
C GLN A 24 15.80 10.28 0.44
N GLU A 25 16.61 11.34 0.43
CA GLU A 25 18.03 11.28 0.08
C GLU A 25 18.81 10.35 1.03
N ARG A 26 18.50 10.41 2.33
CA ARG A 26 19.11 9.50 3.31
C ARG A 26 18.75 8.04 3.03
N LEU A 27 17.50 7.73 2.71
CA LEU A 27 17.06 6.38 2.37
C LEU A 27 17.70 5.84 1.08
N LYS A 28 17.90 6.69 0.06
CA LYS A 28 18.61 6.33 -1.18
C LYS A 28 20.07 5.91 -0.91
N SER A 29 20.67 6.45 0.16
CA SER A 29 22.06 6.17 0.53
C SER A 29 22.25 4.85 1.28
N PHE A 30 21.19 4.25 1.84
CA PHE A 30 21.31 3.02 2.61
C PHE A 30 21.70 1.82 1.74
N LYS A 31 22.69 1.07 2.23
CA LYS A 31 23.17 -0.17 1.59
C LYS A 31 22.42 -1.41 2.09
N GLN A 32 21.88 -1.34 3.31
CA GLN A 32 21.04 -2.33 3.97
C GLN A 32 20.01 -1.56 4.82
N PHE A 33 18.83 -2.13 4.99
CA PHE A 33 17.77 -1.57 5.81
C PHE A 33 17.76 -2.30 7.15
N SER A 34 17.78 -1.55 8.25
CA SER A 34 17.36 -2.06 9.55
C SER A 34 15.82 -2.13 9.61
N ASP A 35 15.27 -2.81 10.62
CA ASP A 35 13.81 -2.84 10.84
C ASP A 35 13.19 -1.43 10.92
N ASN A 36 13.92 -0.48 11.54
CA ASN A 36 13.49 0.91 11.64
C ASN A 36 13.50 1.62 10.28
N ASP A 37 14.46 1.30 9.42
CA ASP A 37 14.52 1.84 8.06
C ASP A 37 13.39 1.29 7.20
N ASP A 38 13.02 0.02 7.38
CA ASP A 38 11.89 -0.61 6.68
C ASP A 38 10.55 0.00 7.11
N ILE A 39 10.38 0.30 8.40
CA ILE A 39 9.21 1.05 8.89
C ILE A 39 9.16 2.44 8.26
N ALA A 40 10.29 3.17 8.27
CA ALA A 40 10.37 4.50 7.66
C ALA A 40 10.04 4.44 6.15
N LEU A 41 10.59 3.46 5.44
CA LEU A 41 10.32 3.23 4.02
C LEU A 41 8.84 3.02 3.75
N LYS A 42 8.18 2.12 4.49
CA LYS A 42 6.73 1.85 4.35
C LYS A 42 5.88 3.10 4.54
N LEU A 43 6.23 3.94 5.53
CA LEU A 43 5.51 5.18 5.82
C LEU A 43 5.70 6.21 4.71
N LEU A 44 6.94 6.38 4.25
CA LEU A 44 7.32 7.44 3.32
C LEU A 44 6.96 7.13 1.88
N LEU A 45 7.00 5.86 1.47
CA LEU A 45 6.71 5.45 0.10
C LEU A 45 5.38 6.02 -0.39
N ARG A 46 4.36 6.07 0.47
CA ARG A 46 3.03 6.61 0.12
C ARG A 46 3.10 8.05 -0.38
N PHE A 47 4.01 8.86 0.16
CA PHE A 47 4.16 10.29 -0.12
C PHE A 47 5.20 10.60 -1.21
N MET A 48 6.05 9.64 -1.56
CA MET A 48 7.04 9.83 -2.63
C MET A 48 6.40 9.88 -4.01
N SER A 49 7.01 10.62 -4.93
CA SER A 49 6.71 10.50 -6.36
C SER A 49 6.95 9.04 -6.82
N LEU A 50 6.32 8.62 -7.92
CA LEU A 50 6.54 7.27 -8.45
C LEU A 50 8.03 7.02 -8.77
N LYS A 51 8.69 8.02 -9.37
CA LYS A 51 10.11 7.97 -9.73
C LYS A 51 11.00 7.79 -8.50
N ASP A 52 10.75 8.56 -7.44
CA ASP A 52 11.55 8.48 -6.21
C ASP A 52 11.30 7.17 -5.46
N ALA A 53 10.04 6.73 -5.41
CA ALA A 53 9.70 5.44 -4.84
C ALA A 53 10.46 4.29 -5.53
N GLU A 54 10.47 4.25 -6.87
CA GLU A 54 11.24 3.24 -7.61
C GLU A 54 12.75 3.34 -7.35
N ALA A 55 13.30 4.55 -7.25
CA ALA A 55 14.73 4.74 -6.99
C ALA A 55 15.14 4.23 -5.60
N VAL A 56 14.34 4.53 -4.57
CA VAL A 56 14.60 4.12 -3.18
C VAL A 56 14.45 2.61 -3.02
N VAL A 57 13.43 2.00 -3.61
CA VAL A 57 13.14 0.56 -3.41
C VAL A 57 14.00 -0.37 -4.27
N LYS A 58 14.65 0.11 -5.34
CA LYS A 58 15.35 -0.76 -6.29
C LYS A 58 16.42 -1.67 -5.64
N LYS A 59 17.26 -1.13 -4.75
CA LYS A 59 18.29 -1.92 -4.06
C LYS A 59 17.69 -2.78 -2.93
N PRO A 60 16.85 -2.24 -2.03
CA PRO A 60 16.24 -3.03 -0.95
C PRO A 60 15.36 -4.16 -1.48
N LEU A 61 14.57 -3.94 -2.53
CA LEU A 61 13.72 -4.96 -3.12
C LEU A 61 14.53 -6.18 -3.59
N LYS A 62 15.70 -5.95 -4.22
CA LYS A 62 16.59 -7.03 -4.63
C LYS A 62 17.07 -7.85 -3.42
N LEU A 63 17.52 -7.18 -2.36
CA LEU A 63 17.98 -7.84 -1.13
C LEU A 63 16.85 -8.61 -0.43
N LEU A 64 15.65 -8.03 -0.36
CA LEU A 64 14.46 -8.67 0.20
C LEU A 64 14.04 -9.92 -0.59
N THR A 65 14.27 -9.93 -1.90
CA THR A 65 13.93 -11.09 -2.75
C THR A 65 14.94 -12.22 -2.58
N ASP A 66 16.20 -11.91 -2.29
CA ASP A 66 17.29 -12.88 -2.15
C ASP A 66 17.26 -13.63 -0.80
N LEU A 67 16.61 -13.06 0.22
CA LEU A 67 16.56 -13.60 1.58
C LEU A 67 15.22 -14.34 1.83
N LYS A 68 15.28 -15.66 2.04
CA LYS A 68 14.11 -16.52 2.27
C LYS A 68 13.65 -16.53 3.74
N GLU A 69 13.29 -15.37 4.31
CA GLU A 69 12.77 -15.29 5.69
C GLU A 69 11.31 -14.79 5.75
N PRO A 70 10.47 -15.29 6.68
CA PRO A 70 9.07 -14.88 6.80
C PRO A 70 8.85 -13.38 7.06
N GLY A 71 9.63 -12.77 7.96
CA GLY A 71 9.51 -11.33 8.25
C GLY A 71 9.83 -10.42 7.05
N LEU A 72 10.71 -10.89 6.16
CA LEU A 72 11.04 -10.20 4.91
C LEU A 72 9.93 -10.32 3.88
N SER A 73 9.16 -11.42 3.92
CA SER A 73 8.00 -11.64 3.04
C SER A 73 6.91 -10.59 3.31
N GLU A 74 6.68 -10.24 4.57
CA GLU A 74 5.74 -9.18 4.96
C GLU A 74 6.20 -7.78 4.51
N ASN A 75 7.49 -7.48 4.68
CA ASN A 75 8.08 -6.21 4.25
C ASN A 75 7.98 -6.07 2.72
N LEU A 76 8.36 -7.13 2.00
CA LEU A 76 8.26 -7.20 0.55
C LEU A 76 6.82 -7.03 0.07
N TYR A 77 5.85 -7.66 0.75
CA TYR A 77 4.44 -7.53 0.43
C TYR A 77 3.96 -6.08 0.52
N TYR A 78 4.31 -5.39 1.61
CA TYR A 78 3.93 -3.99 1.81
C TYR A 78 4.53 -3.07 0.74
N VAL A 79 5.83 -3.21 0.47
CA VAL A 79 6.54 -2.39 -0.52
C VAL A 79 5.95 -2.61 -1.91
N CYS A 80 5.81 -3.87 -2.33
CA CYS A 80 5.23 -4.22 -3.63
C CYS A 80 3.79 -3.75 -3.76
N SER A 81 2.97 -3.86 -2.70
CA SER A 81 1.58 -3.38 -2.71
C SER A 81 1.49 -1.87 -2.93
N ILE A 82 2.37 -1.07 -2.33
CA ILE A 82 2.40 0.38 -2.55
C ILE A 82 2.81 0.71 -3.99
N LEU A 83 3.84 0.05 -4.51
CA LEU A 83 4.31 0.26 -5.89
C LEU A 83 3.23 -0.15 -6.90
N TYR A 84 2.58 -1.28 -6.69
CA TYR A 84 1.42 -1.75 -7.46
C TYR A 84 0.35 -0.66 -7.58
N ILE A 85 -0.11 -0.11 -6.46
CA ILE A 85 -1.15 0.94 -6.44
C ILE A 85 -0.67 2.22 -7.15
N LYS A 86 0.59 2.63 -6.96
CA LYS A 86 1.12 3.83 -7.61
C LYS A 86 1.23 3.66 -9.13
N HIS A 87 1.75 2.53 -9.61
CA HIS A 87 1.81 2.25 -11.04
C HIS A 87 0.41 2.12 -11.66
N LEU A 88 -0.53 1.52 -10.93
CA LEU A 88 -1.93 1.43 -11.35
C LEU A 88 -2.57 2.82 -11.49
N ALA A 89 -2.38 3.71 -10.51
CA ALA A 89 -2.84 5.10 -10.56
C ALA A 89 -2.19 5.89 -11.70
N ALA A 90 -0.93 5.61 -12.01
CA ALA A 90 -0.20 6.18 -13.14
C ALA A 90 -0.52 5.50 -14.50
N LYS A 91 -1.46 4.53 -14.54
CA LYS A 91 -1.84 3.76 -15.74
C LYS A 91 -0.67 3.03 -16.40
N GLN A 92 0.35 2.65 -15.63
CA GLN A 92 1.52 1.92 -16.11
C GLN A 92 1.31 0.40 -16.00
N TYR A 93 0.39 -0.13 -16.81
CA TYR A 93 -0.14 -1.50 -16.66
C TYR A 93 0.93 -2.60 -16.64
N LYS A 94 1.98 -2.52 -17.47
CA LYS A 94 3.07 -3.50 -17.46
C LYS A 94 3.80 -3.59 -16.11
N ARG A 95 4.02 -2.44 -15.47
CA ARG A 95 4.64 -2.38 -14.13
C ARG A 95 3.64 -2.84 -13.06
N THR A 96 2.38 -2.45 -13.19
CA THR A 96 1.29 -2.91 -12.32
C THR A 96 1.22 -4.44 -12.29
N GLU A 97 1.21 -5.10 -13.46
CA GLU A 97 1.17 -6.55 -13.57
C GLU A 97 2.42 -7.20 -12.96
N HIS A 98 3.60 -6.64 -13.22
CA HIS A 98 4.85 -7.12 -12.61
C HIS A 98 4.80 -7.14 -11.08
N TYR A 99 4.40 -6.03 -10.45
CA TYR A 99 4.29 -5.98 -8.98
C TYR A 99 3.16 -6.85 -8.45
N TYR A 100 2.04 -6.95 -9.17
CA TYR A 100 0.94 -7.83 -8.77
C TYR A 100 1.38 -9.30 -8.74
N LYS A 101 2.14 -9.75 -9.74
CA LYS A 101 2.69 -11.11 -9.76
C LYS A 101 3.57 -11.38 -8.55
N ILE A 102 4.47 -10.45 -8.22
CA ILE A 102 5.31 -10.58 -7.01
C ILE A 102 4.42 -10.69 -5.76
N ILE A 103 3.42 -9.82 -5.61
CA ILE A 103 2.49 -9.86 -4.48
C ILE A 103 1.82 -11.23 -4.35
N ASP A 104 1.38 -11.80 -5.47
CA ASP A 104 0.68 -13.07 -5.47
C ASP A 104 1.58 -14.24 -5.04
N GLU A 105 2.86 -14.20 -5.42
CA GLU A 105 3.86 -15.22 -5.11
C GLU A 105 4.41 -15.16 -3.67
N ILE A 106 4.33 -14.01 -2.99
CA ILE A 106 4.83 -13.87 -1.60
C ILE A 106 4.05 -14.78 -0.65
N GLN A 107 4.76 -15.61 0.13
CA GLN A 107 4.15 -16.40 1.19
C GLN A 107 4.01 -15.56 2.46
N LEU A 108 2.77 -15.25 2.83
CA LEU A 108 2.43 -14.63 4.11
C LEU A 108 1.93 -15.69 5.08
N ASP A 109 1.96 -15.39 6.38
CA ASP A 109 1.36 -16.27 7.38
C ASP A 109 -0.13 -16.49 7.05
N SER A 110 -0.45 -17.73 6.71
CA SER A 110 -1.79 -18.14 6.33
C SER A 110 -2.75 -18.29 7.52
N ILE A 111 -2.27 -18.21 8.77
CA ILE A 111 -3.12 -18.23 9.96
C ILE A 111 -3.56 -16.81 10.31
N ASP A 112 -2.71 -15.81 10.04
CA ASP A 112 -2.99 -14.40 10.31
C ASP A 112 -4.17 -13.87 9.46
N LEU A 113 -5.23 -13.48 10.16
CA LEU A 113 -6.43 -12.92 9.53
C LEU A 113 -6.16 -11.56 8.86
N GLY A 114 -5.30 -10.74 9.44
CA GLY A 114 -4.89 -9.45 8.87
C GLY A 114 -4.23 -9.62 7.50
N TRP A 115 -3.34 -10.60 7.35
CA TRP A 115 -2.70 -10.90 6.08
C TRP A 115 -3.67 -11.43 5.02
N LYS A 116 -4.60 -12.32 5.41
CA LYS A 116 -5.68 -12.79 4.52
C LYS A 116 -6.51 -11.63 3.98
N LEU A 117 -6.95 -10.73 4.85
CA LEU A 117 -7.79 -9.60 4.47
C LEU A 117 -7.02 -8.59 3.59
N SER A 118 -5.74 -8.35 3.92
CA SER A 118 -4.86 -7.49 3.13
C SER A 118 -4.68 -8.02 1.69
N ARG A 119 -4.45 -9.33 1.54
CA ARG A 119 -4.33 -9.99 0.24
C ARG A 119 -5.63 -9.92 -0.55
N GLN A 120 -6.76 -10.23 0.08
CA GLN A 120 -8.07 -10.10 -0.57
C GLN A 120 -8.35 -8.67 -1.03
N PHE A 121 -7.95 -7.66 -0.26
CA PHE A 121 -8.13 -6.27 -0.66
C PHE A 121 -7.35 -5.93 -1.94
N ILE A 122 -6.07 -6.30 -2.03
CA ILE A 122 -5.26 -6.06 -3.23
C ILE A 122 -5.79 -6.86 -4.44
N GLN A 123 -6.19 -8.11 -4.24
CA GLN A 123 -6.77 -8.95 -5.30
C GLN A 123 -8.07 -8.35 -5.85
N ASN A 124 -8.95 -7.83 -4.99
CA ASN A 124 -10.19 -7.19 -5.45
C ASN A 124 -9.92 -5.85 -6.16
N ILE A 125 -8.91 -5.08 -5.74
CA ILE A 125 -8.47 -3.92 -6.53
C ILE A 125 -8.02 -4.38 -7.91
N HIS A 126 -7.19 -5.42 -8.00
CA HIS A 126 -6.73 -5.93 -9.29
C HIS A 126 -7.89 -6.38 -10.18
N LEU A 127 -8.83 -7.16 -9.63
CA LEU A 127 -10.02 -7.63 -10.31
C LEU A 127 -10.85 -6.47 -10.88
N TYR A 128 -10.99 -5.37 -10.13
CA TYR A 128 -11.71 -4.17 -10.59
C TYR A 128 -11.10 -3.58 -11.87
N PHE A 129 -9.78 -3.61 -12.02
CA PHE A 129 -9.12 -3.00 -13.18
C PHE A 129 -8.89 -3.96 -14.34
N THR A 130 -9.00 -5.28 -14.12
CA THR A 130 -8.62 -6.29 -15.13
C THR A 130 -9.78 -7.14 -15.61
N ASP A 131 -10.85 -7.30 -14.82
CA ASP A 131 -11.90 -8.28 -15.10
C ASP A 131 -13.26 -7.81 -14.54
N ASP A 132 -13.87 -8.55 -13.60
CA ASP A 132 -15.22 -8.28 -13.10
C ASP A 132 -15.25 -7.15 -12.05
N LYS A 133 -15.49 -5.94 -12.55
CA LYS A 133 -15.71 -4.72 -11.75
C LYS A 133 -16.83 -4.86 -10.71
N ASN A 134 -17.95 -5.51 -11.05
CA ASN A 134 -19.11 -5.54 -10.16
C ASN A 134 -18.83 -6.46 -8.97
N ARG A 135 -18.26 -7.64 -9.24
CA ARG A 135 -17.81 -8.55 -8.21
C ARG A 135 -16.74 -7.91 -7.32
N ALA A 136 -15.76 -7.23 -7.92
CA ALA A 136 -14.72 -6.55 -7.16
C ALA A 136 -15.30 -5.50 -6.18
N VAL A 137 -16.24 -4.67 -6.63
CA VAL A 137 -16.90 -3.67 -5.79
C VAL A 137 -17.70 -4.32 -4.66
N ASP A 138 -18.47 -5.37 -4.95
CA ASP A 138 -19.21 -6.12 -3.93
C ASP A 138 -18.29 -6.68 -2.83
N GLN A 139 -17.17 -7.31 -3.23
CA GLN A 139 -16.20 -7.86 -2.28
C GLN A 139 -15.49 -6.79 -1.44
N ILE A 140 -15.12 -5.66 -2.05
CA ILE A 140 -14.53 -4.51 -1.33
C ILE A 140 -15.54 -3.94 -0.32
N ASN A 141 -16.81 -3.85 -0.69
CA ASN A 141 -17.86 -3.38 0.22
C ASN A 141 -18.03 -4.34 1.40
N LYS A 142 -18.05 -5.66 1.17
CA LYS A 142 -18.10 -6.68 2.22
C LYS A 142 -16.91 -6.57 3.17
N LEU A 143 -15.69 -6.42 2.64
CA LEU A 143 -14.49 -6.18 3.44
C LEU A 143 -14.60 -4.89 4.28
N SER A 144 -15.08 -3.79 3.68
CA SER A 144 -15.29 -2.54 4.40
C SER A 144 -16.31 -2.68 5.54
N ILE A 145 -17.38 -3.45 5.34
CA ILE A 145 -18.37 -3.73 6.39
C ILE A 145 -17.71 -4.53 7.50
N PHE A 146 -16.99 -5.61 7.17
CA PHE A 146 -16.25 -6.42 8.15
C PHE A 146 -15.32 -5.56 9.02
N TYR A 147 -14.56 -4.64 8.42
CA TYR A 147 -13.69 -3.71 9.16
C TYR A 147 -14.45 -2.70 10.04
N ASN A 148 -15.68 -2.37 9.70
CA ASN A 148 -16.51 -1.41 10.45
C ASN A 148 -17.27 -2.04 11.62
N THR A 149 -17.67 -3.30 11.46
CA THR A 149 -18.43 -4.10 12.44
C THR A 149 -17.53 -4.90 13.36
N SER A 150 -16.29 -5.18 12.97
CA SER A 150 -15.29 -5.79 13.86
C SER A 150 -14.90 -4.82 14.99
N ILE A 151 -14.62 -5.38 16.16
CA ILE A 151 -14.47 -4.68 17.45
C ILE A 151 -13.17 -3.83 17.51
N TRP A 152 -12.44 -3.70 16.39
CA TRP A 152 -11.15 -3.02 16.31
C TRP A 152 -11.33 -1.52 15.98
N PRO A 153 -11.18 -0.61 16.96
CA PRO A 153 -11.58 0.80 16.81
C PRO A 153 -10.77 1.58 15.76
N THR A 154 -9.57 1.11 15.44
CA THR A 154 -8.63 1.73 14.49
C THR A 154 -9.04 1.58 13.02
N ASN A 155 -9.76 0.52 12.65
CA ASN A 155 -10.15 0.25 11.25
C ASN A 155 -11.35 1.08 10.77
N ARG A 156 -12.22 1.49 11.69
CA ARG A 156 -13.40 2.33 11.43
C ARG A 156 -13.05 3.73 10.87
N ALA A 157 -11.83 4.21 11.14
CA ALA A 157 -11.34 5.49 10.62
C ALA A 157 -10.72 5.39 9.22
N MET A 158 -10.20 4.22 8.84
CA MET A 158 -9.57 3.99 7.53
C MET A 158 -10.64 3.70 6.46
N SER A 159 -11.65 2.90 6.80
CA SER A 159 -12.82 2.60 5.96
C SER A 159 -13.64 3.85 5.62
N ARG A 160 -13.96 4.69 6.61
CA ARG A 160 -14.69 5.96 6.39
C ARG A 160 -13.95 6.91 5.45
N LYS A 161 -12.61 6.89 5.47
CA LYS A 161 -11.79 7.71 4.57
C LYS A 161 -11.70 7.14 3.16
N LEU A 162 -11.64 5.83 2.99
CA LEU A 162 -11.69 5.19 1.67
C LEU A 162 -13.00 5.48 0.95
N VAL A 163 -14.13 5.36 1.65
CA VAL A 163 -15.47 5.70 1.11
C VAL A 163 -15.61 7.20 0.80
N ALA A 164 -15.00 8.08 1.62
CA ALA A 164 -15.06 9.53 1.41
C ALA A 164 -14.10 10.05 0.31
N THR A 165 -12.96 9.39 0.11
CA THR A 165 -11.93 9.82 -0.86
C THR A 165 -12.22 9.26 -2.26
N TYR A 166 -12.86 8.10 -2.34
CA TYR A 166 -13.29 7.47 -3.57
C TYR A 166 -14.77 7.11 -3.43
N PRO A 167 -15.70 8.06 -3.67
CA PRO A 167 -17.11 7.77 -3.61
C PRO A 167 -17.45 6.76 -4.71
N PHE A 168 -17.60 5.50 -4.33
CA PHE A 168 -18.17 4.50 -5.22
C PHE A 168 -19.62 4.90 -5.49
N PRO A 169 -20.10 4.81 -6.74
CA PRO A 169 -21.49 5.10 -7.03
C PRO A 169 -22.37 4.10 -6.29
N THR A 170 -22.99 4.57 -5.21
CA THR A 170 -24.03 3.82 -4.53
C THR A 170 -25.24 3.84 -5.46
N LYS A 171 -25.52 2.71 -6.13
CA LYS A 171 -26.85 2.49 -6.68
C LYS A 171 -27.81 2.59 -5.50
N LYS A 172 -28.62 3.65 -5.47
CA LYS A 172 -29.84 3.68 -4.67
C LYS A 172 -30.67 2.50 -5.13
N LEU A 173 -30.76 1.47 -4.30
CA LEU A 173 -31.79 0.45 -4.44
C LEU A 173 -33.12 1.20 -4.35
N ARG A 174 -33.85 1.20 -5.48
CA ARG A 174 -35.26 1.56 -5.54
C ARG A 174 -36.08 0.34 -5.18
#